data_AF-A0A388NY42-F1
#
_entry.id   AF-A0A388NY42-F1
#
_cell.length_a   1.000
_cell.length_b   1.000
_cell.length_c   1.000
_cell.angle_alpha   90.00
_cell.angle_beta   90.00
_cell.angle_gamma   90.00
#
_symmetry.space_group_name_H-M   'P 1'
#
loop_
_entity.id
_entity.type
_entity.pdbx_description
1 polymer ?
#
loop_
_entity_poly.entity_id
_entity_poly.type
_entity_poly.pdbx_seq_one_letter_code
_entity_poly.pdbx_strand_id
1 'polypeptide(L)'
;MTRLSKSSSNESIMSVLRETADAVSIVLRANKDWSLSGLRDTQYSVDLRADAAALEVLHGAGVAVLSEESEITGVFGDEDLCVVMEST
;
A
#
# COMPACT_ATOMS: atom_id res chain seq x y z
N MET A 1 -13.84 8.50 -4.59
CA MET A 1 -14.26 7.85 -3.33
C MET A 1 -14.15 8.87 -2.20
N THR A 2 -14.95 8.74 -1.15
CA THR A 2 -14.81 9.58 0.06
C THR A 2 -13.52 9.19 0.78
N ARG A 3 -12.70 10.18 1.17
CA ARG A 3 -11.48 9.98 1.98
C ARG A 3 -11.82 9.18 3.25
N LEU A 4 -11.07 8.12 3.53
CA LEU A 4 -11.20 7.38 4.79
C LEU A 4 -10.67 8.22 5.96
N SER A 5 -11.31 8.06 7.12
CA SER A 5 -10.96 8.77 8.36
C SER A 5 -11.22 7.86 9.57
N LYS A 6 -10.87 8.30 10.77
CA LYS A 6 -11.18 7.60 12.03
C LYS A 6 -12.68 7.38 12.26
N SER A 7 -13.52 8.20 11.63
CA SER A 7 -14.98 8.09 11.70
C SER A 7 -15.59 7.12 10.68
N SER A 8 -14.79 6.61 9.73
CA SER A 8 -15.25 5.67 8.72
C SER A 8 -15.69 4.34 9.36
N SER A 9 -16.70 3.71 8.76
CA SER A 9 -17.17 2.41 9.23
C SER A 9 -16.13 1.31 8.95
N ASN A 10 -16.18 0.25 9.76
CA ASN A 10 -15.31 -0.91 9.58
C ASN A 10 -15.50 -1.56 8.19
N GLU A 11 -16.72 -1.57 7.66
CA GLU A 11 -17.01 -2.09 6.31
C GLU A 11 -16.30 -1.26 5.23
N SER A 12 -16.28 0.07 5.38
CA SER A 12 -15.63 0.97 4.43
C SER A 12 -14.11 0.77 4.44
N ILE A 13 -13.53 0.68 5.64
CA ILE A 13 -12.08 0.40 5.83
C ILE A 13 -11.73 -0.98 5.25
N MET A 14 -12.53 -2.00 5.59
CA MET A 14 -12.32 -3.37 5.12
C MET A 14 -12.45 -3.49 3.60
N SER A 15 -13.32 -2.72 2.97
CA SER A 15 -13.44 -2.68 1.51
C SER A 15 -12.14 -2.22 0.85
N VAL A 16 -11.54 -1.13 1.35
CA VAL A 16 -10.28 -0.59 0.79
C VAL A 16 -9.11 -1.54 1.04
N LEU A 17 -9.05 -2.16 2.23
CA LEU A 17 -7.99 -3.15 2.53
C LEU A 17 -8.09 -4.39 1.64
N ARG A 18 -9.32 -4.85 1.32
CA ARG A 18 -9.53 -5.96 0.36
C ARG A 18 -9.10 -5.57 -1.04
N GLU A 19 -9.49 -4.39 -1.50
CA GLU A 19 -9.08 -3.87 -2.81
C GLU A 19 -7.56 -3.75 -2.92
N THR A 20 -6.90 -3.27 -1.86
CA THR A 20 -5.44 -3.20 -1.77
C THR A 20 -4.81 -4.59 -1.88
N ALA A 21 -5.33 -5.57 -1.12
CA ALA A 21 -4.85 -6.95 -1.16
C ALA A 21 -5.06 -7.60 -2.54
N ASP A 22 -6.19 -7.33 -3.20
CA ASP A 22 -6.47 -7.84 -4.55
C ASP A 22 -5.51 -7.25 -5.58
N ALA A 23 -5.23 -5.94 -5.52
CA ALA A 23 -4.26 -5.27 -6.39
C ALA A 23 -2.86 -5.88 -6.24
N VAL A 24 -2.39 -6.07 -4.99
CA VAL A 24 -1.10 -6.74 -4.72
C VAL A 24 -1.12 -8.20 -5.21
N SER A 25 -2.22 -8.93 -5.02
CA SER A 25 -2.36 -10.31 -5.51
C SER A 25 -2.21 -10.41 -7.03
N ILE A 26 -2.73 -9.44 -7.78
CA ILE A 26 -2.57 -9.38 -9.24
C ILE A 26 -1.09 -9.24 -9.61
N VAL A 27 -0.35 -8.34 -8.95
CA VAL A 27 1.09 -8.15 -9.16
C VAL A 27 1.85 -9.45 -8.88
N LEU A 28 1.61 -10.06 -7.72
CA LEU A 28 2.30 -11.29 -7.31
C LEU A 28 2.03 -12.46 -8.26
N ARG A 29 0.80 -12.61 -8.76
CA ARG A 29 0.43 -13.67 -9.71
C ARG A 29 1.10 -13.48 -11.08
N ALA A 30 1.22 -12.24 -11.53
CA ALA A 30 1.87 -11.89 -12.79
C ALA A 30 3.40 -11.96 -12.68
N ASN A 31 3.96 -11.80 -11.48
CA ASN A 31 5.40 -11.70 -11.28
C ASN A 31 6.14 -12.99 -11.66
N LYS A 32 7.23 -12.83 -12.41
CA LYS A 32 8.20 -13.89 -12.75
C LYS A 32 9.61 -13.56 -12.30
N ASP A 33 9.81 -12.36 -11.79
CA ASP A 33 11.11 -11.82 -11.44
C ASP A 33 11.20 -11.66 -9.93
N TRP A 34 12.02 -12.52 -9.34
CA TRP A 34 12.28 -12.57 -7.91
C TRP A 34 13.73 -12.16 -7.62
N SER A 35 14.36 -11.39 -8.51
CA SER A 35 15.68 -10.84 -8.24
C SER A 35 15.60 -9.62 -7.32
N LEU A 36 16.77 -9.25 -6.80
CA LEU A 36 16.95 -7.98 -6.10
C LEU A 36 16.66 -6.80 -7.04
N SER A 37 16.19 -5.68 -6.47
CA SER A 37 15.89 -4.46 -7.21
C SER A 37 17.14 -3.75 -7.74
N GLY A 38 18.27 -3.93 -7.03
CA GLY A 38 19.52 -3.21 -7.29
C GLY A 38 19.50 -1.74 -6.84
N LEU A 39 18.44 -1.27 -6.18
CA LEU A 39 18.32 0.10 -5.67
C LEU A 39 18.76 0.22 -4.21
N ARG A 40 18.41 -0.77 -3.38
CA ARG A 40 18.81 -0.88 -1.96
C ARG A 40 19.25 -2.31 -1.69
N ASP A 41 20.14 -2.47 -0.71
CA ASP A 41 20.59 -3.80 -0.28
C ASP A 41 19.38 -4.61 0.20
N THR A 42 19.34 -5.89 -0.14
CA THR A 42 18.29 -6.88 0.22
C THR A 42 16.87 -6.65 -0.31
N GLN A 43 16.57 -5.51 -0.94
CA GLN A 43 15.25 -5.20 -1.51
C GLN A 43 14.97 -6.02 -2.78
N TYR A 44 13.79 -6.66 -2.87
CA TYR A 44 13.39 -7.38 -4.09
C TYR A 44 12.65 -6.47 -5.08
N SER A 45 12.77 -6.79 -6.37
CA SER A 45 12.01 -6.05 -7.39
C SER A 45 10.50 -6.27 -7.26
N VAL A 46 10.06 -7.37 -6.67
CA VAL A 46 8.62 -7.64 -6.47
C VAL A 46 8.02 -6.78 -5.36
N ASP A 47 8.79 -6.49 -4.31
CA ASP A 47 8.36 -5.68 -3.16
C ASP A 47 8.01 -4.27 -3.63
N LEU A 48 8.86 -3.67 -4.47
CA LEU A 48 8.61 -2.36 -5.09
C LEU A 48 7.32 -2.34 -5.94
N ARG A 49 7.02 -3.43 -6.65
CA ARG A 49 5.81 -3.52 -7.50
C ARG A 49 4.56 -3.71 -6.64
N ALA A 50 4.66 -4.49 -5.58
CA ALA A 50 3.58 -4.70 -4.61
C ALA A 50 3.29 -3.39 -3.85
N ASP A 51 4.33 -2.70 -3.37
CA ASP A 51 4.22 -1.39 -2.72
C ASP A 51 3.51 -0.38 -3.63
N ALA A 52 3.97 -0.24 -4.88
CA ALA A 52 3.36 0.68 -5.83
C ALA A 52 1.86 0.38 -6.08
N ALA A 53 1.49 -0.89 -6.22
CA ALA A 53 0.08 -1.27 -6.41
C ALA A 53 -0.78 -0.98 -5.18
N ALA A 54 -0.24 -1.16 -3.99
CA ALA A 54 -0.94 -0.82 -2.75
C ALA A 54 -1.10 0.69 -2.57
N LEU A 55 -0.06 1.47 -2.87
CA LEU A 55 -0.10 2.93 -2.82
C LEU A 55 -1.18 3.51 -3.74
N GLU A 56 -1.34 2.96 -4.96
CA GLU A 56 -2.36 3.42 -5.90
C GLU A 56 -3.77 3.33 -5.30
N VAL A 57 -4.09 2.20 -4.65
CA VAL A 57 -5.40 2.00 -4.00
C VAL A 57 -5.54 2.87 -2.75
N LEU A 58 -4.55 2.84 -1.85
CA LEU A 58 -4.61 3.53 -0.56
C LEU A 58 -4.64 5.05 -0.71
N HIS A 59 -3.84 5.61 -1.62
CA HIS A 59 -3.89 7.04 -1.94
C HIS A 59 -5.20 7.43 -2.63
N GLY A 60 -5.77 6.55 -3.46
CA GLY A 60 -7.11 6.72 -4.03
C GLY A 60 -8.21 6.82 -2.97
N ALA A 61 -8.05 6.15 -1.84
CA ALA A 61 -8.89 6.25 -0.65
C ALA A 61 -8.54 7.43 0.27
N GLY A 62 -7.54 8.23 -0.09
CA GLY A 62 -7.07 9.39 0.68
C GLY A 62 -6.31 9.02 1.96
N VAL A 63 -5.77 7.80 2.03
CA VAL A 63 -5.02 7.27 3.19
C VAL A 63 -3.54 7.55 3.00
N ALA A 64 -2.86 8.03 4.04
CA ALA A 64 -1.40 8.11 4.04
C ALA A 64 -0.78 6.73 4.30
N VAL A 65 0.43 6.50 3.82
CA VAL A 65 1.12 5.21 3.95
C VAL A 65 2.53 5.41 4.48
N LEU A 66 2.91 4.61 5.46
CA LEU A 66 4.30 4.42 5.86
C LEU A 66 4.73 3.00 5.47
N SER A 67 5.70 2.90 4.58
CA SER A 67 6.21 1.63 4.06
C SER A 67 7.73 1.59 4.15
N GLU A 68 8.29 0.38 4.24
CA GLU A 68 9.74 0.15 4.12
C GLU A 68 10.29 0.65 2.77
N GLU A 69 9.50 0.48 1.70
CA GLU A 69 9.95 0.70 0.33
C GLU A 69 9.87 2.16 -0.10
N SER A 70 8.83 2.85 0.34
CA SER A 70 8.48 4.20 -0.10
C SER A 70 8.53 5.26 1.01
N GLU A 71 8.99 4.88 2.20
CA GLU A 71 8.99 5.73 3.39
C GLU A 71 7.57 6.23 3.69
N ILE A 72 7.42 7.50 4.08
CA ILE A 72 6.12 8.09 4.36
C ILE A 72 5.59 8.83 3.13
N THR A 73 4.37 8.48 2.72
CA THR A 73 3.69 9.07 1.57
C THR A 73 2.28 9.55 1.94
N GLY A 74 1.85 10.64 1.31
CA GLY A 74 0.59 11.30 1.65
C GLY A 74 0.67 12.18 2.91
N VAL A 75 -0.47 12.75 3.29
CA VAL A 75 -0.61 13.62 4.48
C VAL A 75 -1.74 13.09 5.35
N PHE A 76 -1.48 12.95 6.64
CA PHE A 76 -2.45 12.56 7.65
C PHE A 76 -2.33 13.46 8.87
N GLY A 77 -3.46 13.81 9.46
CA GLY A 77 -3.57 14.52 10.73
C GLY A 77 -4.42 13.75 11.76
N ASP A 78 -4.94 14.46 12.75
CA ASP A 78 -5.63 13.86 13.89
C ASP A 78 -6.88 13.06 13.53
N GLU A 79 -7.58 13.38 12.45
CA GLU A 79 -8.81 12.67 12.05
C GLU A 79 -8.58 11.63 10.94
N ASP A 80 -7.36 11.57 10.41
CA ASP A 80 -7.02 10.72 9.28
C ASP A 80 -6.55 9.33 9.70
N LEU A 81 -6.49 8.43 8.73
CA LEU A 81 -5.85 7.13 8.86
C LEU A 81 -4.49 7.14 8.15
N CYS A 82 -3.53 6.42 8.75
CA CYS A 82 -2.26 6.07 8.14
C CYS A 82 -2.12 4.54 8.19
N VAL A 83 -1.79 3.93 7.06
CA VAL A 83 -1.52 2.49 6.98
C VAL A 83 -0.02 2.28 7.07
N VAL A 84 0.41 1.37 7.94
CA VAL A 84 1.79 0.92 8.02
C VAL A 84 1.90 -0.40 7.27
N MET A 85 2.81 -0.47 6.32
CA MET A 85 3.02 -1.63 5.46
C MET A 85 4.44 -2.18 5.60
N GLU A 86 4.53 -3.50 5.56
CA GLU A 86 5.76 -4.26 5.33
C GLU A 86 5.52 -5.07 4.05
N SER A 87 6.52 -5.11 3.17
CA SER A 87 6.43 -5.76 1.85
C SER A 87 7.49 -6.83 1.61
N THR A 88 8.24 -7.21 2.65
CA THR A 88 9.33 -8.21 2.63
C THR A 88 8.93 -9.63 3.02
#